data_AF-A0A7S3AXE6-F1
#
_entry.id   AF-A0A7S3AXE6-F1
#
_cell.length_a   1.000
_cell.length_b   1.000
_cell.length_c   1.000
_cell.angle_alpha   90.00
_cell.angle_beta   90.00
_cell.angle_gamma   90.00
#
_symmetry.space_group_name_H-M   'P 1'
#
loop_
_entity.id
_entity.type
_entity.pdbx_description
1 polymer ?
#
loop_
_entity_poly.entity_id
_entity_poly.type
_entity_poly.pdbx_seq_one_letter_code
_entity_poly.pdbx_strand_id
1 'polypeptide(L)'
;DTNQPIDATFVTAMVKGGSNGFALLGGDATASGGLQKLYEGSRPPQYQPMKKQGAIILGIGGDSSDWAIGTFYEGVMTTGYASDATDAAVHANIVAAGYGK
;
A
#
# COMPACT_ATOMS: atom_id res chain seq x y z
N ASP A 1 1.80 16.48 -9.42
CA ASP A 1 1.80 15.47 -8.35
C ASP A 1 0.54 14.62 -8.55
N THR A 2 0.67 13.31 -8.66
CA THR A 2 -0.46 12.37 -8.85
C THR A 2 -1.01 11.87 -7.52
N ASN A 3 -0.33 12.17 -6.41
CA ASN A 3 -0.79 11.80 -5.09
C ASN A 3 -1.99 12.66 -4.69
N GLN A 4 -3.09 12.01 -4.32
CA GLN A 4 -4.34 12.64 -3.92
C GLN A 4 -4.80 12.09 -2.57
N PRO A 5 -5.53 12.87 -1.77
CA PRO A 5 -6.16 12.37 -0.55
C PRO A 5 -7.09 11.18 -0.85
N ILE A 6 -7.05 10.16 0.00
CA ILE A 6 -8.07 9.11 0.04
C ILE A 6 -8.98 9.43 1.22
N ASP A 7 -10.18 9.91 0.93
CA ASP A 7 -11.19 10.23 1.94
C ASP A 7 -12.19 9.06 2.06
N ALA A 8 -11.86 8.09 2.91
CA ALA A 8 -12.68 6.91 3.17
C ALA A 8 -12.46 6.38 4.60
N THR A 9 -13.50 5.80 5.22
CA THR A 9 -13.41 5.22 6.57
C THR A 9 -12.53 3.96 6.60
N PHE A 10 -12.61 3.13 5.57
CA PHE A 10 -11.74 1.96 5.40
C PHE A 10 -10.96 2.13 4.09
N VAL A 11 -9.64 2.04 4.18
CA VAL A 11 -8.74 2.29 3.05
C VAL A 11 -7.96 1.02 2.73
N THR A 12 -7.94 0.64 1.45
CA THR A 12 -6.94 -0.29 0.94
C THR A 12 -5.73 0.52 0.51
N ALA A 13 -4.56 0.25 1.09
CA ALA A 13 -3.29 0.84 0.68
C ALA A 13 -2.34 -0.25 0.21
N MET A 14 -1.79 -0.11 -0.99
CA MET A 14 -0.83 -1.06 -1.56
C MET A 14 0.46 -0.35 -1.97
N VAL A 15 1.58 -0.97 -1.60
CA VAL A 15 2.92 -0.49 -1.94
C VAL A 15 3.70 -1.64 -2.56
N LYS A 16 4.26 -1.40 -3.74
CA LYS A 16 5.09 -2.38 -4.47
C LYS A 16 6.46 -1.77 -4.75
N GLY A 17 7.54 -2.54 -4.60
CA GLY A 17 8.89 -2.04 -4.81
C GLY A 17 9.78 -3.03 -5.55
N GLY A 18 10.19 -2.68 -6.76
CA GLY A 18 11.11 -3.45 -7.60
C GLY A 18 12.49 -2.81 -7.73
N SER A 19 13.31 -3.35 -8.64
CA SER A 19 14.63 -2.80 -8.99
C SER A 19 14.54 -1.53 -9.85
N ASN A 20 13.44 -1.33 -10.57
CA ASN A 20 13.30 -0.19 -11.50
C ASN A 20 12.34 0.89 -10.98
N GLY A 21 11.89 0.78 -9.73
CA GLY A 21 10.90 1.72 -9.21
C GLY A 21 10.05 1.18 -8.08
N PHE A 22 9.01 1.94 -7.78
CA PHE A 22 7.95 1.57 -6.85
C PHE A 22 6.61 2.11 -7.34
N ALA A 23 5.53 1.58 -6.78
CA ALA A 23 4.19 2.06 -7.01
C ALA A 23 3.46 2.22 -5.67
N LEU A 24 2.58 3.22 -5.63
CA LEU A 24 1.62 3.47 -4.57
C LEU A 24 0.23 3.37 -5.18
N LEU A 25 -0.61 2.51 -4.62
CA LEU A 25 -1.99 2.40 -5.00
C LEU A 25 -2.87 2.54 -3.76
N GLY A 26 -4.05 3.14 -3.91
CA GLY A 26 -5.02 3.13 -2.84
C GLY A 26 -6.45 3.40 -3.30
N GLY A 27 -7.39 3.05 -2.44
CA GLY A 27 -8.82 3.19 -2.71
C GLY A 27 -9.66 2.91 -1.48
N ASP A 28 -10.94 3.24 -1.57
CA ASP A 28 -11.95 2.93 -0.55
C ASP A 28 -12.18 1.40 -0.51
N ALA A 29 -11.92 0.79 0.64
CA ALA A 29 -12.05 -0.65 0.84
C ALA A 29 -13.51 -1.16 0.89
N THR A 30 -14.49 -0.26 0.79
CA THR A 30 -15.93 -0.59 0.83
C THR A 30 -16.65 -0.33 -0.49
N ALA A 31 -16.03 0.43 -1.39
CA ALA A 31 -16.61 0.83 -2.66
C ALA A 31 -16.10 -0.06 -3.81
N SER A 32 -16.91 -0.24 -4.85
CA SER A 32 -16.49 -0.93 -6.08
C SER A 32 -15.58 -0.06 -6.98
N GLY A 33 -15.27 1.16 -6.56
CA GLY A 33 -14.30 2.03 -7.24
C GLY A 33 -12.91 1.51 -6.96
N GLY A 34 -12.30 0.84 -7.94
CA GLY A 34 -11.03 0.15 -7.77
C GLY A 34 -9.85 1.05 -7.38
N LEU A 35 -8.65 0.45 -7.32
CA LEU A 35 -7.44 1.12 -6.87
C LEU A 35 -7.00 2.25 -7.80
N GLN A 36 -6.73 3.42 -7.22
CA GLN A 36 -6.07 4.53 -7.89
C GLN A 36 -4.56 4.38 -7.78
N LYS A 37 -3.85 4.62 -8.89
CA LYS A 37 -2.38 4.65 -8.92
C LYS A 37 -1.89 6.06 -8.54
N LEU A 38 -1.60 6.26 -7.25
CA LEU A 38 -1.13 7.53 -6.68
C LEU A 38 0.29 7.85 -7.14
N TYR A 39 1.08 6.82 -7.43
CA TYR A 39 2.42 6.94 -7.98
C TYR A 39 2.83 5.64 -8.67
N GLU A 40 3.55 5.73 -9.78
CA GLU A 40 4.35 4.63 -10.32
C GLU A 40 5.54 5.19 -11.09
N GLY A 41 6.75 4.75 -10.74
CA GLY A 41 7.94 5.20 -11.44
C GLY A 41 9.25 4.94 -10.71
N SER A 42 10.30 5.57 -11.25
CA SER A 42 11.68 5.47 -10.77
C SER A 42 11.84 5.99 -9.35
N ARG A 43 12.64 5.29 -8.54
CA ARG A 43 12.95 5.77 -7.19
C ARG A 43 13.58 7.17 -7.22
N PRO A 44 13.36 7.98 -6.17
CA PRO A 44 14.12 9.20 -5.99
C PRO A 44 15.64 8.93 -6.02
N PRO A 45 16.46 9.89 -6.45
CA PRO A 45 17.91 9.73 -6.50
C PRO A 45 18.48 9.23 -5.17
N GLN A 46 19.51 8.38 -5.23
CA GLN A 46 20.19 7.76 -4.07
C GLN A 46 19.43 6.63 -3.36
N TYR A 47 18.17 6.37 -3.69
CA TYR A 47 17.38 5.29 -3.09
C TYR A 47 17.38 3.99 -3.91
N GLN A 48 18.25 3.87 -4.92
CA GLN A 48 18.39 2.68 -5.75
C GLN A 48 19.86 2.27 -5.85
N PRO A 49 20.23 1.01 -5.51
CA PRO A 49 19.37 -0.06 -4.99
C PRO A 49 18.93 0.17 -3.53
N MET A 50 17.73 -0.33 -3.20
CA MET A 50 17.25 -0.35 -1.81
C MET A 50 18.05 -1.33 -0.95
N LYS A 51 18.28 -0.96 0.32
CA LYS A 51 18.93 -1.79 1.34
C LYS A 51 17.92 -2.30 2.37
N LYS A 52 16.96 -3.12 1.92
CA LYS A 52 15.93 -3.70 2.80
C LYS A 52 16.56 -4.67 3.80
N GLN A 53 16.20 -4.57 5.08
CA GLN A 53 16.73 -5.44 6.14
C GLN A 53 15.80 -6.62 6.49
N GLY A 54 14.56 -6.62 6.00
CA GLY A 54 13.63 -7.75 6.13
C GLY A 54 12.85 -7.82 7.44
N ALA A 55 13.05 -6.89 8.38
CA ALA A 55 12.21 -6.76 9.56
C ALA A 55 10.78 -6.30 9.20
N ILE A 56 9.83 -6.64 10.07
CA ILE A 56 8.42 -6.26 9.97
C ILE A 56 8.09 -5.37 11.17
N ILE A 57 7.44 -4.24 10.93
CA ILE A 57 6.99 -3.29 11.95
C ILE A 57 5.52 -2.95 11.72
N LEU A 58 4.82 -2.59 12.80
CA LEU A 58 3.42 -2.17 12.76
C LEU A 58 3.20 -1.05 13.78
N GLY A 59 2.60 0.06 13.35
CA GLY A 59 2.27 1.20 14.21
C GLY A 59 3.45 2.09 14.64
N ILE A 60 4.69 1.71 14.33
CA ILE A 60 5.92 2.44 14.69
C ILE A 60 6.84 2.64 13.48
N GLY A 61 7.81 3.53 13.61
CA GLY A 61 8.92 3.71 12.68
C GLY A 61 9.99 2.62 12.82
N GLY A 62 10.86 2.48 11.80
CA GLY A 62 11.97 1.52 11.82
C GLY A 62 13.06 1.84 12.85
N ASP A 63 13.01 3.03 13.45
CA ASP A 63 13.87 3.51 14.53
C ASP A 63 13.19 3.46 15.92
N SER A 64 12.04 2.77 16.02
CA SER A 64 11.19 2.68 17.22
C SER A 64 10.43 3.95 17.60
N SER A 65 10.31 4.94 16.71
CA SER A 65 9.41 6.09 16.94
C SER A 65 7.93 5.65 16.96
N ASP A 66 7.16 6.08 17.97
CA ASP A 66 5.82 5.54 18.30
C ASP A 66 4.70 6.60 18.43
N TRP A 67 4.92 7.81 17.90
CA TRP A 67 3.98 8.93 18.03
C TRP A 67 2.77 8.87 17.08
N ALA A 68 2.78 7.98 16.10
CA ALA A 68 1.70 7.87 15.12
C ALA A 68 0.52 7.06 15.69
N ILE A 69 -0.70 7.42 15.27
CA ILE A 69 -1.92 6.70 15.63
C ILE A 69 -2.60 6.23 14.35
N GLY A 70 -3.00 4.96 14.32
CA GLY A 70 -3.72 4.37 13.20
C GLY A 70 -4.39 3.07 13.61
N THR A 71 -5.27 2.57 12.74
CA THR A 71 -5.94 1.27 12.91
C THR A 71 -5.51 0.35 11.78
N PHE A 72 -5.05 -0.85 12.13
CA PHE A 72 -4.72 -1.90 11.18
C PHE A 72 -5.73 -3.03 11.30
N TYR A 73 -6.34 -3.41 10.19
CA TYR A 73 -7.32 -4.49 10.13
C TYR A 73 -6.69 -5.75 9.55
N GLU A 74 -6.13 -5.65 8.34
CA GLU A 74 -5.49 -6.75 7.63
C GLU A 74 -4.37 -6.23 6.72
N GLY A 75 -3.41 -7.10 6.41
CA GLY A 75 -2.29 -6.76 5.54
C GLY A 75 -1.30 -7.91 5.40
N VAL A 76 -0.53 -7.89 4.31
CA VAL A 76 0.42 -8.93 3.95
C VAL A 76 1.69 -8.32 3.35
N MET A 77 2.79 -9.08 3.40
CA MET A 77 4.01 -8.81 2.63
C MET A 77 4.23 -9.96 1.66
N THR A 78 4.66 -9.64 0.43
CA THR A 78 4.85 -10.63 -0.63
C THR A 78 6.29 -10.64 -1.14
N THR A 79 6.65 -11.74 -1.80
CA THR A 79 7.87 -11.83 -2.60
C THR A 79 7.55 -11.53 -4.06
N GLY A 80 8.38 -10.72 -4.73
CA GLY A 80 8.17 -10.32 -6.12
C GLY A 80 7.47 -8.98 -6.29
N TYR A 81 7.07 -8.65 -7.51
CA TYR A 81 6.32 -7.43 -7.85
C TYR A 81 4.96 -7.83 -8.42
N ALA A 82 3.89 -7.57 -7.67
CA ALA A 82 2.54 -7.97 -8.08
C ALA A 82 2.09 -7.20 -9.33
N SER A 83 1.36 -7.90 -10.20
CA SER A 83 0.71 -7.29 -11.36
C SER A 83 -0.49 -6.45 -10.92
N ASP A 84 -0.85 -5.44 -11.71
CA ASP A 84 -2.03 -4.61 -11.43
C ASP A 84 -3.34 -5.43 -11.41
N ALA A 85 -3.41 -6.53 -12.18
CA ALA A 85 -4.52 -7.46 -12.15
C ALA A 85 -4.61 -8.23 -10.81
N THR A 86 -3.47 -8.60 -10.24
CA THR A 86 -3.40 -9.22 -8.91
C THR A 86 -3.87 -8.24 -7.83
N ASP A 87 -3.39 -7.00 -7.87
CA ASP A 87 -3.80 -5.96 -6.92
C ASP A 87 -5.31 -5.69 -7.00
N ALA A 88 -5.86 -5.58 -8.22
CA ALA A 88 -7.29 -5.39 -8.43
C ALA A 88 -8.12 -6.57 -7.91
N ALA A 89 -7.66 -7.80 -8.10
CA ALA A 89 -8.33 -9.00 -7.58
C ALA A 89 -8.34 -9.05 -6.04
N VAL A 90 -7.22 -8.70 -5.40
CA VAL A 90 -7.14 -8.59 -3.94
C VAL A 90 -8.07 -7.51 -3.43
N HIS A 91 -8.08 -6.33 -4.04
CA HIS A 91 -8.97 -5.25 -3.63
C HIS A 91 -10.45 -5.62 -3.80
N ALA A 92 -10.83 -6.27 -4.90
CA ALA A 92 -12.19 -6.77 -5.07
C ALA A 92 -12.59 -7.79 -3.97
N ASN A 93 -11.65 -8.62 -3.52
CA ASN A 93 -11.87 -9.52 -2.39
C ASN A 93 -12.07 -8.76 -1.07
N ILE A 94 -11.28 -7.71 -0.81
CA ILE A 94 -11.43 -6.85 0.38
C ILE A 94 -12.80 -6.16 0.38
N VAL A 95 -13.24 -5.61 -0.76
CA VAL A 95 -14.57 -5.00 -0.89
C VAL A 95 -15.69 -6.01 -0.60
N ALA A 96 -15.52 -7.25 -1.06
CA ALA A 96 -16.47 -8.33 -0.80
C ALA A 96 -16.52 -8.76 0.68
N ALA A 97 -15.47 -8.50 1.46
CA ALA A 97 -15.45 -8.79 2.89
C ALA A 97 -16.43 -7.89 3.69
N GLY A 98 -16.81 -6.73 3.15
CA GLY A 98 -17.90 -5.93 3.69
C GLY A 98 -17.57 -5.16 4.98
N TYR A 99 -16.37 -4.60 5.08
CA TYR A 99 -15.98 -3.74 6.21
C TYR A 99 -17.03 -2.64 6.50
N GLY A 100 -17.42 -2.52 7.77
CA GLY A 100 -18.39 -1.51 8.23
C GLY A 100 -19.87 -1.84 7.97
N LYS A 101 -20.19 -3.04 7.48
CA LYS A 101 -21.58 -3.52 7.34
C LYS A 101 -22.05 -4.31 8.56
#